data_AF-A0A540WVJ8-F1
#
_entry.id   AF-A0A540WVJ8-F1
#
_cell.length_a   1.000
_cell.length_b   1.000
_cell.length_c   1.000
_cell.angle_alpha   90.00
_cell.angle_beta   90.00
_cell.angle_gamma   90.00
#
_symmetry.space_group_name_H-M   'P 1'
#
loop_
_entity.id
_entity.type
_entity.pdbx_description
1 polymer ?
#
loop_
_entity_poly.entity_id
_entity_poly.type
_entity_poly.pdbx_seq_one_letter_code
_entity_poly.pdbx_strand_id
1 'polypeptide(L)'
;MSRMNLAGLLAMLLLASAGVVEAKQWRYAGMHPRTGQPADGLCHMEMVHVHTAAPLHADTLYRTRENVYVFIGDPTPFGYEGPRHAYYGHHPVVLNVLVNISVDRDVVEYCYHDGPHYHSYEPPPRHEFVEKEDVSYYAGEYPQEYKQGSPSLVRVNTVYRSWSAPRPVITVGPPPEYRGPVIQVGLNIPVPSVEIRVGGPPPPPPPPEWEGRVVREERVHVHHDHCDHHEHKKHKKHKKHKHKKYKGRD
;
A
#
# COMPACT_ATOMS: atom_id res chain seq x y z
N MET A 1 62.89 -43.54 13.86
CA MET A 1 61.73 -42.86 14.48
C MET A 1 61.57 -41.50 13.82
N SER A 2 60.66 -41.41 12.84
CA SER A 2 60.42 -40.20 12.05
C SER A 2 59.52 -39.24 12.84
N ARG A 3 60.02 -38.04 13.14
CA ARG A 3 59.25 -36.96 13.75
C ARG A 3 58.36 -36.34 12.68
N MET A 4 57.14 -36.89 12.51
CA MET A 4 56.11 -36.22 11.74
C MET A 4 55.73 -34.91 12.44
N ASN A 5 55.99 -33.79 11.77
CA ASN A 5 55.74 -32.44 12.25
C ASN A 5 54.25 -32.24 12.55
N LEU A 6 53.92 -32.13 13.84
CA LEU A 6 52.58 -31.86 14.38
C LEU A 6 51.91 -30.61 13.76
N ALA A 7 52.72 -29.67 13.25
CA ALA A 7 52.27 -28.47 12.57
C ALA A 7 51.54 -28.73 11.24
N GLY A 8 51.89 -29.80 10.50
CA GLY A 8 51.23 -30.14 9.24
C GLY A 8 49.81 -30.70 9.43
N LEU A 9 49.57 -31.36 10.56
CA LEU A 9 48.27 -31.93 10.91
C LEU A 9 47.29 -30.86 11.41
N LEU A 10 47.77 -29.82 12.09
CA LEU A 10 46.92 -28.69 12.49
C LEU A 10 46.45 -27.85 11.30
N ALA A 11 47.29 -27.66 10.27
CA ALA A 11 46.92 -26.92 9.08
C ALA A 11 45.84 -27.65 8.26
N MET A 12 45.88 -28.98 8.19
CA MET A 12 44.82 -29.79 7.54
C MET A 12 43.50 -29.77 8.31
N LEU A 13 43.51 -29.67 9.65
CA LEU A 13 42.29 -29.61 10.44
C LEU A 13 41.56 -28.24 10.34
N LEU A 14 42.31 -27.15 10.15
CA LEU A 14 41.75 -25.80 10.00
C LEU A 14 41.07 -25.54 8.65
N LEU A 15 41.37 -26.34 7.62
CA LEU A 15 40.71 -26.27 6.31
C LEU A 15 39.38 -27.04 6.25
N ALA A 16 39.07 -27.90 7.22
CA ALA A 16 37.84 -28.68 7.25
C ALA A 16 36.64 -27.95 7.90
N SER A 17 36.87 -26.77 8.50
CA SER A 17 35.83 -25.95 9.14
C SER A 17 35.41 -24.74 8.32
N ALA A 18 35.67 -24.74 7.00
CA ALA A 18 34.97 -23.84 6.09
C ALA A 18 33.50 -24.30 6.02
N GLY A 19 32.72 -23.89 7.02
CA GLY A 19 31.27 -24.05 6.99
C GLY A 19 30.77 -23.50 5.67
N VAL A 20 30.08 -24.32 4.90
CA VAL A 20 29.32 -23.84 3.75
C VAL A 20 28.35 -22.81 4.34
N VAL A 21 28.65 -21.52 4.12
CA VAL A 21 27.67 -20.47 4.36
C VAL A 21 26.61 -20.69 3.29
N GLU A 22 25.61 -21.52 3.62
CA GLU A 22 24.47 -21.73 2.77
C GLU A 22 23.73 -20.39 2.70
N ALA A 23 23.86 -19.71 1.56
CA ALA A 23 23.20 -18.44 1.35
C ALA A 23 21.70 -18.66 1.49
N LYS A 24 21.05 -17.91 2.40
CA LYS A 24 19.61 -18.02 2.65
C LYS A 24 18.86 -17.92 1.32
N GLN A 25 18.10 -18.97 1.01
CA GLN A 25 17.26 -19.02 -0.17
C GLN A 25 15.86 -18.48 0.15
N TRP A 26 15.32 -17.72 -0.79
CA TRP A 26 13.99 -17.13 -0.73
C TRP A 26 13.12 -17.79 -1.80
N ARG A 27 11.96 -18.31 -1.42
CA ARG A 27 11.06 -19.04 -2.32
C ARG A 27 10.05 -18.08 -2.93
N TYR A 28 9.86 -18.19 -4.23
CA TYR A 28 8.90 -17.39 -4.98
C TYR A 28 8.00 -18.30 -5.80
N ALA A 29 6.82 -17.80 -6.17
CA ALA A 29 5.95 -18.44 -7.16
C ALA A 29 5.27 -17.37 -8.02
N GLY A 30 4.99 -17.72 -9.26
CA GLY A 30 4.49 -16.79 -10.26
C GLY A 30 5.52 -15.77 -10.73
N MET A 31 5.12 -14.94 -11.68
CA MET A 31 5.92 -13.84 -12.19
C MET A 31 6.18 -12.80 -11.10
N HIS A 32 7.43 -12.33 -10.96
CA HIS A 32 7.77 -11.30 -9.98
C HIS A 32 8.98 -10.45 -10.40
N PRO A 33 9.17 -9.25 -9.82
CA PRO A 33 10.37 -8.45 -10.03
C PRO A 33 11.66 -9.21 -9.68
N ARG A 34 12.72 -9.04 -10.48
CA ARG A 34 14.02 -9.69 -10.21
C ARG A 34 14.71 -9.10 -8.97
N THR A 35 14.68 -7.78 -8.84
CA THR A 35 15.32 -7.04 -7.73
C THR A 35 14.32 -6.21 -6.93
N GLY A 36 13.10 -6.03 -7.47
CA GLY A 36 12.08 -5.12 -6.95
C GLY A 36 12.33 -3.65 -7.27
N GLN A 37 13.38 -3.31 -8.04
CA GLN A 37 13.56 -1.97 -8.59
C GLN A 37 12.90 -1.85 -9.97
N PRO A 38 12.35 -0.67 -10.33
CA PRO A 38 11.84 -0.43 -11.68
C PRO A 38 12.90 -0.67 -12.76
N ALA A 39 12.46 -1.07 -13.95
CA ALA A 39 13.28 -1.39 -15.13
C ALA A 39 14.30 -2.54 -14.98
N ASP A 40 14.49 -3.11 -13.79
CA ASP A 40 15.39 -4.26 -13.58
C ASP A 40 14.80 -5.59 -14.10
N GLY A 41 13.59 -5.58 -14.64
CA GLY A 41 12.95 -6.74 -15.28
C GLY A 41 12.25 -7.70 -14.31
N LEU A 42 11.62 -8.70 -14.92
CA LEU A 42 10.81 -9.72 -14.24
C LEU A 42 11.44 -11.10 -14.36
N CYS A 43 11.24 -11.92 -13.34
CA CYS A 43 11.31 -13.36 -13.45
C CYS A 43 9.94 -13.87 -13.89
N HIS A 44 9.90 -14.75 -14.89
CA HIS A 44 8.66 -15.29 -15.48
C HIS A 44 8.42 -16.76 -15.11
N MET A 45 9.18 -17.32 -14.17
CA MET A 45 8.98 -18.71 -13.73
C MET A 45 7.68 -18.82 -12.93
N GLU A 46 6.72 -19.56 -13.46
CA GLU A 46 5.39 -19.71 -12.85
C GLU A 46 5.44 -20.62 -11.61
N MET A 47 6.21 -21.70 -11.69
CA MET A 47 6.36 -22.67 -10.60
C MET A 47 7.17 -22.13 -9.42
N VAL A 48 7.04 -22.79 -8.26
CA VAL A 48 7.84 -22.46 -7.08
C VAL A 48 9.33 -22.61 -7.40
N HIS A 49 10.10 -21.56 -7.18
CA HIS A 49 11.54 -21.52 -7.42
C HIS A 49 12.23 -20.66 -6.35
N VAL A 50 13.57 -20.61 -6.37
CA VAL A 50 14.36 -19.92 -5.33
C VAL A 50 15.32 -18.89 -5.90
N HIS A 51 15.51 -17.81 -5.15
CA HIS A 51 16.57 -16.81 -5.36
C HIS A 51 17.38 -16.61 -4.08
N THR A 52 18.63 -16.16 -4.22
CA THR A 52 19.47 -15.76 -3.08
C THR A 52 19.11 -14.35 -2.57
N ALA A 53 18.50 -13.53 -3.42
CA ALA A 53 18.02 -12.20 -3.07
C ALA A 53 16.64 -12.26 -2.40
N ALA A 54 16.49 -11.50 -1.31
CA ALA A 54 15.21 -11.29 -0.65
C ALA A 54 14.31 -10.36 -1.48
N PRO A 55 12.98 -10.49 -1.37
CA PRO A 55 12.07 -9.59 -2.08
C PRO A 55 12.19 -8.18 -1.50
N LEU A 56 12.46 -7.20 -2.36
CA LEU A 56 12.38 -5.80 -1.97
C LEU A 56 10.91 -5.42 -1.78
N HIS A 57 10.59 -4.64 -0.73
CA HIS A 57 9.22 -4.28 -0.38
C HIS A 57 8.29 -5.49 -0.17
N ALA A 58 8.84 -6.56 0.41
CA ALA A 58 8.15 -7.82 0.68
C ALA A 58 6.80 -7.66 1.41
N ASP A 59 6.68 -6.67 2.30
CA ASP A 59 5.48 -6.42 3.10
C ASP A 59 4.36 -5.73 2.30
N THR A 60 4.66 -5.13 1.14
CA THR A 60 3.67 -4.41 0.32
C THR A 60 3.42 -5.07 -1.03
N LEU A 61 4.47 -5.45 -1.76
CA LEU A 61 4.37 -5.95 -3.14
C LEU A 61 4.03 -7.43 -3.24
N TYR A 62 4.25 -8.16 -2.15
CA TYR A 62 4.12 -9.61 -2.13
C TYR A 62 3.08 -10.04 -1.10
N ARG A 63 2.56 -11.25 -1.30
CA ARG A 63 1.85 -12.01 -0.28
C ARG A 63 2.61 -13.29 -0.02
N THR A 64 2.68 -13.66 1.24
CA THR A 64 3.47 -14.81 1.67
C THR A 64 2.55 -15.88 2.20
N ARG A 65 2.64 -17.08 1.64
CA ARG A 65 2.00 -18.30 2.15
C ARG A 65 3.04 -19.40 2.21
N GLU A 66 3.14 -20.09 3.34
CA GLU A 66 4.10 -21.20 3.52
C GLU A 66 5.55 -20.83 3.15
N ASN A 67 5.94 -19.60 3.48
CA ASN A 67 7.25 -19.03 3.16
C ASN A 67 7.56 -18.92 1.64
N VAL A 68 6.52 -18.86 0.80
CA VAL A 68 6.60 -18.58 -0.64
C VAL A 68 6.05 -17.18 -0.90
N TYR A 69 6.83 -16.35 -1.58
CA TYR A 69 6.47 -15.00 -1.98
C TYR A 69 5.78 -15.00 -3.34
N VAL A 70 4.54 -14.51 -3.37
CA VAL A 70 3.77 -14.31 -4.60
C VAL A 70 3.65 -12.81 -4.84
N PHE A 71 4.14 -12.33 -5.97
CA PHE A 71 3.99 -10.93 -6.34
C PHE A 71 2.56 -10.67 -6.79
N ILE A 72 1.95 -9.64 -6.24
CA ILE A 72 0.55 -9.28 -6.52
C ILE A 72 0.41 -7.83 -6.99
N GLY A 73 1.52 -7.13 -7.24
CA GLY A 73 1.51 -5.72 -7.63
C GLY A 73 1.31 -5.50 -9.12
N ASP A 74 1.35 -4.22 -9.52
CA ASP A 74 1.40 -3.82 -10.93
C ASP A 74 2.78 -4.13 -11.53
N PRO A 75 2.89 -5.03 -12.53
CA PRO A 75 4.17 -5.46 -13.07
C PRO A 75 4.77 -4.43 -14.06
N THR A 76 4.03 -3.37 -14.41
CA THR A 76 4.40 -2.41 -15.46
C THR A 76 5.72 -1.67 -15.19
N PRO A 77 6.02 -1.16 -13.97
CA PRO A 77 7.30 -0.51 -13.70
C PRO A 77 8.51 -1.42 -13.90
N PHE A 78 8.30 -2.74 -13.92
CA PHE A 78 9.35 -3.74 -14.07
C PHE A 78 9.51 -4.22 -15.52
N GLY A 79 8.88 -3.56 -16.49
CA GLY A 79 9.02 -3.87 -17.91
C GLY A 79 8.19 -5.05 -18.37
N TYR A 80 7.00 -5.24 -17.80
CA TYR A 80 6.09 -6.29 -18.28
C TYR A 80 5.52 -5.96 -19.66
N GLU A 81 5.70 -6.87 -20.63
CA GLU A 81 5.25 -6.69 -22.01
C GLU A 81 4.16 -7.69 -22.45
N GLY A 82 3.70 -8.57 -21.55
CA GLY A 82 2.64 -9.53 -21.85
C GLY A 82 1.21 -8.96 -21.77
N PRO A 83 0.18 -9.83 -21.82
CA PRO A 83 -1.22 -9.43 -21.69
C PRO A 83 -1.49 -8.61 -20.43
N ARG A 84 -2.10 -7.42 -20.58
CA ARG A 84 -2.41 -6.52 -19.48
C ARG A 84 -3.91 -6.43 -19.28
N HIS A 85 -4.33 -6.54 -18.03
CA HIS A 85 -5.72 -6.39 -17.61
C HIS A 85 -5.79 -5.19 -16.68
N ALA A 86 -6.64 -4.21 -17.01
CA ALA A 86 -6.76 -2.98 -16.27
C ALA A 86 -7.77 -3.15 -15.12
N TYR A 87 -7.37 -2.70 -13.94
CA TYR A 87 -8.22 -2.70 -12.75
C TYR A 87 -8.30 -1.28 -12.21
N TYR A 88 -9.40 -0.99 -11.52
CA TYR A 88 -9.53 0.24 -10.76
C TYR A 88 -9.68 -0.02 -9.27
N GLY A 89 -8.76 0.58 -8.51
CA GLY A 89 -8.81 0.58 -7.05
C GLY A 89 -8.58 -0.79 -6.43
N HIS A 90 -9.10 -0.99 -5.23
CA HIS A 90 -8.83 -2.22 -4.49
C HIS A 90 -9.68 -3.37 -5.01
N HIS A 91 -9.14 -4.58 -5.05
CA HIS A 91 -9.87 -5.76 -5.52
C HIS A 91 -9.24 -7.06 -5.01
N PRO A 92 -9.99 -8.17 -5.00
CA PRO A 92 -9.44 -9.47 -4.66
C PRO A 92 -8.40 -9.93 -5.67
N VAL A 93 -7.40 -10.65 -5.16
CA VAL A 93 -6.36 -11.35 -5.89
C VAL A 93 -6.36 -12.79 -5.40
N VAL A 94 -6.69 -13.73 -6.28
CA VAL A 94 -6.86 -15.15 -5.92
C VAL A 94 -5.55 -15.89 -6.15
N LEU A 95 -4.79 -16.17 -5.08
CA LEU A 95 -3.44 -16.72 -5.20
C LEU A 95 -3.41 -18.05 -5.93
N ASN A 96 -4.39 -18.93 -5.73
CA ASN A 96 -4.49 -20.21 -6.43
C ASN A 96 -4.66 -20.06 -7.95
N VAL A 97 -5.25 -18.95 -8.43
CA VAL A 97 -5.29 -18.63 -9.87
C VAL A 97 -3.91 -18.16 -10.35
N LEU A 98 -3.24 -17.30 -9.57
CA LEU A 98 -1.92 -16.75 -9.93
C LEU A 98 -0.82 -17.80 -10.00
N VAL A 99 -0.85 -18.80 -9.11
CA VAL A 99 0.15 -19.88 -9.06
C VAL A 99 -0.36 -21.20 -9.63
N ASN A 100 -1.53 -21.20 -10.28
CA ASN A 100 -2.16 -22.33 -10.95
C ASN A 100 -2.24 -23.62 -10.10
N ILE A 101 -2.80 -23.49 -8.89
CA ILE A 101 -3.03 -24.63 -7.98
C ILE A 101 -4.54 -24.85 -7.84
N SER A 102 -4.99 -26.08 -8.03
CA SER A 102 -6.40 -26.42 -7.82
C SER A 102 -6.70 -26.61 -6.33
N VAL A 103 -7.65 -25.83 -5.82
CA VAL A 103 -8.14 -25.89 -4.43
C VAL A 103 -9.65 -25.73 -4.41
N ASP A 104 -10.32 -26.31 -3.41
CA ASP A 104 -11.78 -26.25 -3.30
C ASP A 104 -12.30 -24.84 -2.96
N ARG A 105 -11.46 -24.01 -2.35
CA ARG A 105 -11.77 -22.64 -1.92
C ARG A 105 -10.68 -21.68 -2.32
N ASP A 106 -11.08 -20.51 -2.81
CA ASP A 106 -10.14 -19.47 -3.22
C ASP A 106 -9.33 -18.94 -2.03
N VAL A 107 -8.02 -18.85 -2.23
CA VAL A 107 -7.09 -18.21 -1.31
C VAL A 107 -7.02 -16.74 -1.71
N VAL A 108 -7.90 -15.96 -1.11
CA VAL A 108 -8.11 -14.55 -1.46
C VAL A 108 -7.14 -13.67 -0.68
N GLU A 109 -6.35 -12.91 -1.42
CA GLU A 109 -5.65 -11.72 -0.97
C GLU A 109 -6.31 -10.48 -1.61
N TYR A 110 -5.81 -9.29 -1.29
CA TYR A 110 -6.29 -8.06 -1.92
C TYR A 110 -5.14 -7.24 -2.48
N CYS A 111 -5.39 -6.67 -3.65
CA CYS A 111 -4.65 -5.55 -4.20
C CYS A 111 -5.14 -4.26 -3.52
N TYR A 112 -4.19 -3.40 -3.11
CA TYR A 112 -4.45 -2.14 -2.42
C TYR A 112 -3.96 -0.94 -3.26
N HIS A 113 -3.91 -1.10 -4.58
CA HIS A 113 -3.54 -0.03 -5.49
C HIS A 113 -4.66 1.00 -5.60
N ASP A 114 -4.32 2.25 -5.32
CA ASP A 114 -5.22 3.38 -5.50
C ASP A 114 -5.36 3.69 -7.00
N GLY A 115 -6.61 3.80 -7.48
CA GLY A 115 -6.89 4.20 -8.86
C GLY A 115 -6.51 3.14 -9.91
N PRO A 116 -6.29 3.56 -11.17
CA PRO A 116 -6.04 2.65 -12.28
C PRO A 116 -4.67 2.00 -12.20
N HIS A 117 -4.61 0.69 -12.41
CA HIS A 117 -3.37 -0.08 -12.50
C HIS A 117 -3.55 -1.35 -13.34
N TYR A 118 -2.44 -2.02 -13.68
CA TYR A 118 -2.46 -3.26 -14.47
C TYR A 118 -2.10 -4.49 -13.65
N HIS A 119 -2.66 -5.64 -14.04
CA HIS A 119 -2.13 -6.97 -13.70
C HIS A 119 -1.90 -7.80 -14.96
N SER A 120 -1.09 -8.86 -14.82
CA SER A 120 -0.83 -9.86 -15.86
C SER A 120 -1.90 -10.96 -15.96
N TYR A 121 -2.99 -10.82 -15.20
CA TYR A 121 -4.05 -11.82 -15.06
C TYR A 121 -5.43 -11.17 -15.04
N GLU A 122 -6.41 -11.89 -15.55
CA GLU A 122 -7.82 -11.50 -15.60
C GLU A 122 -8.48 -11.50 -14.21
N PRO A 123 -9.58 -10.77 -14.03
CA PRO A 123 -10.33 -10.80 -12.79
C PRO A 123 -10.72 -12.23 -12.41
N PRO A 124 -10.59 -12.61 -11.13
CA PRO A 124 -10.87 -13.98 -10.72
C PRO A 124 -12.37 -14.30 -10.93
N PRO A 125 -12.70 -15.43 -11.57
CA PRO A 125 -14.05 -15.69 -12.11
C PRO A 125 -15.14 -15.90 -11.04
N ARG A 126 -14.75 -16.11 -9.78
CA ARG A 126 -15.64 -16.34 -8.63
C ARG A 126 -15.94 -15.07 -7.83
N HIS A 127 -15.48 -13.92 -8.29
CA HIS A 127 -15.65 -12.64 -7.61
C HIS A 127 -16.41 -11.64 -8.49
N GLU A 128 -17.10 -10.71 -7.84
CA GLU A 128 -17.96 -9.75 -8.50
C GLU A 128 -17.17 -8.57 -9.06
N PHE A 129 -17.06 -8.50 -10.39
CA PHE A 129 -16.49 -7.37 -11.11
C PHE A 129 -17.50 -6.81 -12.10
N VAL A 130 -17.44 -5.49 -12.30
CA VAL A 130 -18.15 -4.78 -13.36
C VAL A 130 -17.12 -4.23 -14.32
N GLU A 131 -17.28 -4.53 -15.59
CA GLU A 131 -16.43 -4.01 -16.66
C GLU A 131 -16.97 -2.67 -17.17
N LYS A 132 -16.09 -1.68 -17.31
CA LYS A 132 -16.43 -0.39 -17.91
C LYS A 132 -15.20 0.23 -18.58
N GLU A 133 -15.30 0.53 -19.87
CA GLU A 133 -14.17 1.05 -20.68
C GLU A 133 -12.91 0.17 -20.59
N ASP A 134 -13.08 -1.15 -20.70
CA ASP A 134 -11.99 -2.15 -20.60
C ASP A 134 -11.23 -2.12 -19.26
N VAL A 135 -11.88 -1.63 -18.19
CA VAL A 135 -11.38 -1.63 -16.82
C VAL A 135 -12.32 -2.41 -15.92
N SER A 136 -11.74 -3.30 -15.11
CA SER A 136 -12.44 -4.10 -14.13
C SER A 136 -12.57 -3.36 -12.80
N TYR A 137 -13.81 -3.18 -12.32
CA TYR A 137 -14.13 -2.56 -11.03
C TYR A 137 -14.70 -3.62 -10.09
N TYR A 138 -14.10 -3.79 -8.92
CA TYR A 138 -14.64 -4.73 -7.93
C TYR A 138 -15.95 -4.20 -7.32
N ALA A 139 -17.02 -5.00 -7.46
CA ALA A 139 -18.38 -4.65 -7.04
C ALA A 139 -18.83 -5.36 -5.76
N GLY A 140 -18.05 -6.35 -5.30
CA GLY A 140 -18.35 -7.11 -4.09
C GLY A 140 -18.11 -6.31 -2.81
N GLU A 141 -18.65 -6.84 -1.71
CA GLU A 141 -18.42 -6.29 -0.37
C GLU A 141 -17.04 -6.69 0.16
N TYR A 142 -16.32 -5.72 0.72
CA TYR A 142 -15.03 -6.00 1.33
C TYR A 142 -15.19 -6.67 2.71
N PRO A 143 -14.53 -7.81 2.94
CA PRO A 143 -14.62 -8.52 4.20
C PRO A 143 -13.87 -7.79 5.33
N GLN A 144 -14.10 -8.21 6.57
CA GLN A 144 -13.55 -7.53 7.74
C GLN A 144 -12.02 -7.60 7.78
N GLU A 145 -11.43 -8.72 7.33
CA GLU A 145 -9.99 -8.94 7.26
C GLU A 145 -9.31 -7.92 6.35
N TYR A 146 -9.94 -7.59 5.22
CA TYR A 146 -9.48 -6.52 4.33
C TYR A 146 -9.50 -5.18 5.06
N LYS A 147 -10.58 -4.85 5.78
CA LYS A 147 -10.72 -3.56 6.49
C LYS A 147 -9.65 -3.40 7.56
N GLN A 148 -9.30 -4.48 8.25
CA GLN A 148 -8.24 -4.52 9.25
C GLN A 148 -6.83 -4.42 8.64
N GLY A 149 -6.58 -5.09 7.52
CA GLY A 149 -5.27 -5.09 6.84
C GLY A 149 -4.98 -3.82 6.06
N SER A 150 -6.03 -3.16 5.54
CA SER A 150 -5.94 -2.03 4.61
C SER A 150 -4.98 -0.90 5.07
N PRO A 151 -5.03 -0.39 6.31
CA PRO A 151 -4.16 0.71 6.73
C PRO A 151 -2.65 0.43 6.57
N SER A 152 -2.26 -0.84 6.62
CA SER A 152 -0.86 -1.25 6.42
C SER A 152 -0.50 -1.46 4.95
N LEU A 153 -1.44 -1.99 4.16
CA LEU A 153 -1.17 -2.46 2.80
C LEU A 153 -1.34 -1.37 1.74
N VAL A 154 -2.09 -0.30 2.04
CA VAL A 154 -2.13 0.93 1.21
C VAL A 154 -0.77 1.62 1.07
N ARG A 155 0.23 1.25 1.89
CA ARG A 155 1.63 1.70 1.72
C ARG A 155 2.20 1.33 0.34
N VAL A 156 1.62 0.35 -0.36
CA VAL A 156 1.96 0.05 -1.75
C VAL A 156 1.90 1.30 -2.65
N ASN A 157 0.95 2.21 -2.40
CA ASN A 157 0.84 3.45 -3.18
C ASN A 157 2.00 4.42 -2.92
N THR A 158 2.66 4.35 -1.76
CA THR A 158 3.89 5.12 -1.49
C THR A 158 5.08 4.55 -2.24
N VAL A 159 5.17 3.22 -2.32
CA VAL A 159 6.23 2.52 -3.06
C VAL A 159 6.15 2.87 -4.56
N TYR A 160 4.96 2.82 -5.16
CA TYR A 160 4.79 3.11 -6.59
C TYR A 160 4.81 4.59 -6.94
N ARG A 161 4.58 5.52 -5.99
CA ARG A 161 4.49 6.96 -6.28
C ARG A 161 5.77 7.52 -6.91
N SER A 162 6.93 6.96 -6.57
CA SER A 162 8.22 7.40 -7.12
C SER A 162 8.53 6.79 -8.48
N TRP A 163 7.72 5.84 -8.95
CA TRP A 163 7.96 5.11 -10.18
C TRP A 163 7.13 5.69 -11.32
N SER A 164 7.80 6.21 -12.34
CA SER A 164 7.14 6.63 -13.57
C SER A 164 6.88 5.40 -14.43
N ALA A 165 5.63 4.95 -14.47
CA ALA A 165 5.18 3.86 -15.32
C ALA A 165 3.81 4.22 -15.94
N PRO A 166 3.54 3.78 -17.18
CA PRO A 166 2.24 4.00 -17.79
C PRO A 166 1.16 3.31 -16.96
N ARG A 167 0.05 4.02 -16.72
CA ARG A 167 -1.15 3.53 -16.04
C ARG A 167 -2.32 3.52 -17.02
N PRO A 168 -3.37 2.71 -16.77
CA PRO A 168 -4.61 2.84 -17.52
C PRO A 168 -5.15 4.27 -17.42
N VAL A 169 -5.59 4.82 -18.55
CA VAL A 169 -6.23 6.14 -18.60
C VAL A 169 -7.73 5.94 -18.48
N ILE A 170 -8.35 6.55 -17.46
CA ILE A 170 -9.79 6.48 -17.23
C ILE A 170 -10.37 7.87 -17.42
N THR A 171 -11.41 7.96 -18.25
CA THR A 171 -12.02 9.26 -18.63
C THR A 171 -13.40 9.49 -18.03
N VAL A 172 -14.00 8.44 -17.46
CA VAL A 172 -15.32 8.48 -16.84
C VAL A 172 -15.26 8.03 -15.38
N GLY A 173 -16.22 8.48 -14.57
CA GLY A 173 -16.32 8.02 -13.19
C GLY A 173 -16.57 6.51 -13.09
N PRO A 174 -16.20 5.87 -11.96
CA PRO A 174 -16.47 4.45 -11.73
C PRO A 174 -17.97 4.13 -11.81
N PRO A 175 -18.34 2.86 -12.08
CA PRO A 175 -19.75 2.44 -12.06
C PRO A 175 -20.34 2.53 -10.64
N PRO A 176 -21.67 2.74 -10.48
CA PRO A 176 -22.31 2.87 -9.17
C PRO A 176 -22.10 1.69 -8.21
N GLU A 177 -21.84 0.51 -8.75
CA GLU A 177 -21.60 -0.74 -8.03
C GLU A 177 -20.21 -0.78 -7.38
N TYR A 178 -19.28 0.07 -7.82
CA TYR A 178 -17.93 0.12 -7.26
C TYR A 178 -17.95 0.71 -5.83
N ARG A 179 -17.42 -0.06 -4.88
CA ARG A 179 -17.42 0.30 -3.43
C ARG A 179 -16.05 0.66 -2.88
N GLY A 180 -15.01 0.62 -3.72
CA GLY A 180 -13.65 0.93 -3.31
C GLY A 180 -13.36 2.44 -3.26
N PRO A 181 -12.12 2.82 -2.89
CA PRO A 181 -11.70 4.21 -2.90
C PRO A 181 -11.71 4.78 -4.32
N VAL A 182 -12.26 6.00 -4.48
CA VAL A 182 -12.26 6.72 -5.76
C VAL A 182 -11.15 7.77 -5.73
N ILE A 183 -10.16 7.61 -6.60
CA ILE A 183 -9.02 8.53 -6.75
C ILE A 183 -9.06 9.08 -8.17
N GLN A 184 -9.27 10.39 -8.30
CA GLN A 184 -9.17 11.07 -9.60
C GLN A 184 -7.69 11.23 -9.97
N VAL A 185 -7.27 10.55 -11.04
CA VAL A 185 -5.94 10.72 -11.64
C VAL A 185 -6.15 11.43 -12.98
N GLY A 186 -5.77 12.71 -13.06
CA GLY A 186 -5.85 13.50 -14.29
C GLY A 186 -6.89 14.63 -14.25
N LEU A 187 -6.66 15.66 -13.42
CA LEU A 187 -7.42 16.91 -13.50
C LEU A 187 -6.93 17.73 -14.69
N ASN A 188 -7.77 17.87 -15.71
CA ASN A 188 -7.75 19.07 -16.53
C ASN A 188 -9.12 19.48 -17.09
N ILE A 189 -10.20 19.37 -16.31
CA ILE A 189 -11.48 20.09 -16.53
C ILE A 189 -12.14 20.37 -15.16
N PRO A 190 -12.68 21.59 -14.90
CA PRO A 190 -13.32 21.93 -13.63
C PRO A 190 -14.66 21.22 -13.49
N VAL A 191 -14.77 20.34 -12.51
CA VAL A 191 -16.04 19.78 -12.03
C VAL A 191 -16.18 20.22 -10.57
N PRO A 192 -17.36 20.70 -10.11
CA PRO A 192 -17.49 21.29 -8.78
C PRO A 192 -17.01 20.32 -7.71
N SER A 193 -16.17 20.85 -6.83
CA SER A 193 -15.54 20.15 -5.73
C SER A 193 -16.55 19.35 -4.92
N VAL A 194 -16.44 18.03 -4.94
CA VAL A 194 -17.02 17.20 -3.89
C VAL A 194 -16.09 17.32 -2.70
N GLU A 195 -16.47 18.19 -1.76
CA GLU A 195 -15.83 18.34 -0.47
C GLU A 195 -15.96 17.02 0.30
N ILE A 196 -14.85 16.30 0.51
CA ILE A 196 -14.81 15.11 1.36
C ILE A 196 -14.99 15.58 2.82
N ARG A 197 -16.21 15.55 3.33
CA ARG A 197 -16.47 15.66 4.78
C ARG A 197 -16.35 14.29 5.43
N VAL A 198 -15.22 14.03 6.07
CA VAL A 198 -15.14 13.01 7.12
C VAL A 198 -15.65 13.66 8.40
N GLY A 199 -16.90 13.39 8.82
CA GLY A 199 -17.37 13.88 10.13
C GLY A 199 -18.84 13.69 10.46
N GLY A 200 -19.09 12.85 11.48
CA GLY A 200 -20.17 13.01 12.48
C GLY A 200 -21.62 12.67 12.06
N PRO A 201 -22.48 12.25 13.02
CA PRO A 201 -23.90 12.05 12.75
C PRO A 201 -24.57 13.37 12.33
N PRO A 202 -25.63 13.31 11.50
CA PRO A 202 -26.24 14.48 10.87
C PRO A 202 -26.79 15.46 11.92
N PRO A 203 -26.70 16.78 11.67
CA PRO A 203 -27.30 17.79 12.54
C PRO A 203 -28.83 17.64 12.58
N PRO A 204 -29.48 17.95 13.71
CA PRO A 204 -30.94 17.89 13.80
C PRO A 204 -31.60 18.87 12.82
N PRO A 205 -32.79 18.52 12.30
CA PRO A 205 -33.50 19.37 11.34
C PRO A 205 -33.84 20.74 11.95
N PRO A 206 -33.86 21.81 11.12
CA PRO A 206 -34.21 23.14 11.58
C PRO A 206 -35.68 23.20 12.03
N PRO A 207 -36.00 24.01 13.05
CA PRO A 207 -37.38 24.14 13.52
C PRO A 207 -38.27 24.82 12.45
N PRO A 208 -39.56 24.47 12.39
CA PRO A 208 -40.48 25.02 11.39
C PRO A 208 -40.67 26.54 11.57
N GLU A 209 -40.61 27.23 10.44
CA GLU A 209 -40.80 28.67 10.30
C GLU A 209 -42.27 29.03 10.59
N TRP A 210 -42.50 29.83 11.63
CA TRP A 210 -43.81 30.38 11.94
C TRP A 210 -43.85 31.85 11.50
N GLU A 211 -44.74 32.16 10.55
CA GLU A 211 -45.09 33.53 10.17
C GLU A 211 -45.73 34.24 11.38
N GLY A 212 -44.97 35.12 12.02
CA GLY A 212 -45.39 35.93 13.16
C GLY A 212 -45.36 37.41 12.83
N ARG A 213 -46.56 38.00 12.74
CA ARG A 213 -46.83 39.43 12.50
C ARG A 213 -45.96 40.37 13.33
N VAL A 214 -45.62 41.49 12.70
CA VAL A 214 -45.16 42.73 13.34
C VAL A 214 -46.08 43.09 14.52
N VAL A 215 -45.53 43.06 15.73
CA VAL A 215 -45.99 43.90 16.83
C VAL A 215 -44.77 44.66 17.34
N ARG A 216 -44.82 45.96 17.08
CA ARG A 216 -43.94 46.99 17.61
C ARG A 216 -44.15 47.07 19.12
N GLU A 217 -43.10 46.89 19.90
CA GLU A 217 -43.04 47.43 21.26
C GLU A 217 -41.62 47.89 21.58
N GLU A 218 -41.52 49.17 21.94
CA GLU A 218 -40.33 49.82 22.47
C GLU A 218 -39.92 49.15 23.79
N ARG A 219 -38.60 49.01 24.05
CA ARG A 219 -37.91 49.75 25.13
C ARG A 219 -36.48 49.27 25.38
N VAL A 220 -35.61 50.28 25.41
CA VAL A 220 -34.55 50.54 26.39
C VAL A 220 -33.32 49.63 26.39
N HIS A 221 -32.23 50.22 25.91
CA HIS A 221 -30.85 49.82 26.15
C HIS A 221 -30.53 49.83 27.65
N VAL A 222 -29.88 48.77 28.13
CA VAL A 222 -29.10 48.81 29.37
C VAL A 222 -27.67 48.41 29.02
N HIS A 223 -26.78 49.40 29.08
CA HIS A 223 -25.34 49.24 29.15
C HIS A 223 -24.97 48.47 30.43
N HIS A 224 -23.99 47.57 30.33
CA HIS A 224 -23.02 47.36 31.40
C HIS A 224 -21.64 47.09 30.79
N ASP A 225 -20.77 48.08 30.96
CA ASP A 225 -19.32 47.98 30.89
C ASP A 225 -18.83 46.86 31.81
N HIS A 226 -17.75 46.17 31.41
CA HIS A 226 -16.60 45.91 32.27
C HIS A 226 -15.40 45.53 31.39
N CYS A 227 -14.49 46.48 31.24
CA CYS A 227 -13.10 46.24 30.89
C CYS A 227 -12.39 45.71 32.14
N ASP A 228 -11.60 44.65 32.00
CA ASP A 228 -10.48 44.47 32.91
C ASP A 228 -9.26 43.87 32.22
N HIS A 229 -8.12 44.43 32.62
CA HIS A 229 -6.81 44.32 32.01
C HIS A 229 -6.15 42.95 32.25
N HIS A 230 -5.15 42.59 31.44
CA HIS A 230 -3.75 42.47 31.89
C HIS A 230 -2.83 41.95 30.78
N GLU A 231 -1.81 42.76 30.48
CA GLU A 231 -0.58 42.33 29.80
C GLU A 231 0.22 41.35 30.69
N HIS A 232 1.06 40.50 30.08
CA HIS A 232 2.52 40.57 30.23
C HIS A 232 3.30 39.52 29.42
N LYS A 233 4.21 40.06 28.58
CA LYS A 233 5.65 39.75 28.40
C LYS A 233 6.15 38.29 28.20
N LYS A 234 6.57 38.07 26.94
CA LYS A 234 7.91 37.68 26.42
C LYS A 234 8.94 36.92 27.30
N HIS A 235 9.73 36.12 26.55
CA HIS A 235 11.09 35.56 26.76
C HIS A 235 11.11 34.08 27.22
N LYS A 236 12.00 33.16 26.79
CA LYS A 236 13.35 33.24 26.17
C LYS A 236 13.76 31.87 25.59
N LYS A 237 14.76 31.90 24.70
CA LYS A 237 15.44 30.80 23.97
C LYS A 237 16.30 29.83 24.82
N HIS A 238 16.72 28.74 24.12
CA HIS A 238 17.92 27.87 24.26
C HIS A 238 17.69 26.54 25.03
N LYS A 239 18.22 25.36 24.64
CA LYS A 239 19.59 25.03 24.21
C LYS A 239 19.70 23.78 23.31
N LYS A 240 20.71 23.83 22.42
CA LYS A 240 21.44 22.71 21.79
C LYS A 240 22.07 21.78 22.84
N HIS A 241 22.10 20.47 22.57
CA HIS A 241 23.17 19.59 23.04
C HIS A 241 23.75 18.75 21.89
N LYS A 242 25.09 18.71 21.85
CA LYS A 242 25.97 18.04 20.88
C LYS A 242 26.23 16.57 21.29
N HIS A 243 26.46 15.75 20.26
CA HIS A 243 27.32 14.56 20.14
C HIS A 243 27.94 13.90 21.38
N LYS A 244 27.88 12.56 21.40
CA LYS A 244 28.99 11.73 21.91
C LYS A 244 29.38 10.67 20.89
N LYS A 245 30.66 10.70 20.54
CA LYS A 245 31.41 9.77 19.69
C LYS A 245 32.08 8.79 20.65
N TYR A 246 31.97 7.47 20.42
CA TYR A 246 32.83 6.49 21.07
C TYR A 246 33.52 5.67 19.98
N LYS A 247 34.85 5.63 20.05
CA LYS A 247 35.73 4.85 19.20
C LYS A 247 36.78 4.21 20.13
N GLY A 248 36.79 2.89 20.20
CA GLY A 248 38.02 2.09 20.15
C GLY A 248 38.56 1.43 21.43
N ARG A 249 39.05 0.20 21.19
CA ARG A 249 39.99 -0.68 21.92
C ARG A 249 39.38 -1.51 23.06
N ASP A 250 39.61 -2.82 23.14
CA ASP A 250 40.75 -3.64 22.67
C ASP A 250 40.40 -4.75 21.67
#